data_AF-A0A3N5NCD7-F1
#
_entry.id   AF-A0A3N5NCD7-F1
#
_cell.length_a   1.000
_cell.length_b   1.000
_cell.length_c   1.000
_cell.angle_alpha   90.00
_cell.angle_beta   90.00
_cell.angle_gamma   90.00
#
_symmetry.space_group_name_H-M   'P 1'
#
loop_
_entity.id
_entity.type
_entity.pdbx_description
1 polymer ?
#
loop_
_entity_poly.entity_id
_entity_poly.type
_entity_poly.pdbx_seq_one_letter_code
_entity_poly.pdbx_strand_id
1 'polypeptide(L)' 'VRLAPIPGHPPNIFAQLQGCLFAPRCAEARPACRVDVPPMVTVGAAHSVACWARAPA' A
#
# COMPACT_ATOMS: atom_id res chain seq x y z
N VAL A 1 4.11 -17.45 -21.09
CA VAL A 1 4.56 -16.92 -19.77
C VAL A 1 3.46 -17.19 -18.76
N ARG A 2 3.78 -17.73 -17.58
CA ARG A 2 2.80 -17.98 -16.50
C ARG A 2 2.78 -16.76 -15.58
N LEU A 3 1.61 -16.16 -15.39
CA LEU A 3 1.43 -15.04 -14.45
C LEU A 3 1.53 -15.57 -13.01
N ALA A 4 2.32 -14.89 -12.17
CA ALA A 4 2.36 -15.17 -10.74
C ALA A 4 1.10 -14.57 -10.08
N PRO A 5 0.26 -15.38 -9.40
CA PRO A 5 -0.91 -14.85 -8.71
C PRO A 5 -0.46 -14.05 -7.48
N ILE A 6 -1.15 -12.93 -7.23
CA ILE A 6 -0.98 -12.18 -5.98
C ILE A 6 -1.61 -13.01 -4.85
N PRO A 7 -0.84 -13.43 -3.83
CA PRO A 7 -1.38 -14.23 -2.75
C PRO A 7 -2.34 -13.43 -1.86
N GLY A 8 -3.32 -14.12 -1.26
CA GLY A 8 -4.28 -13.55 -0.30
C GLY A 8 -5.56 -12.99 -0.91
N HIS A 9 -6.46 -12.48 -0.06
CA HIS A 9 -7.79 -11.98 -0.44
C HIS A 9 -7.88 -10.45 -0.34
N PRO A 10 -8.70 -9.78 -1.19
CA PRO A 10 -8.96 -8.36 -1.03
C PRO A 10 -9.37 -8.04 0.41
N PRO A 11 -8.97 -6.87 0.96
CA PRO A 11 -9.40 -6.50 2.29
C PRO A 11 -10.93 -6.42 2.35
N ASN A 12 -11.52 -6.84 3.47
CA ASN A 12 -12.94 -6.66 3.72
C ASN A 12 -13.22 -5.15 3.86
N ILE A 13 -13.92 -4.57 2.89
CA ILE A 13 -14.25 -3.13 2.87
C ILE A 13 -15.23 -2.71 3.98
N PHE A 14 -15.91 -3.67 4.62
CA PHE A 14 -16.79 -3.43 5.76
C PHE A 14 -16.06 -3.56 7.11
N ALA A 15 -14.82 -4.04 7.12
CA ALA A 15 -14.02 -4.07 8.33
C ALA A 15 -13.38 -2.69 8.58
N GLN A 16 -13.01 -2.40 9.83
CA GLN A 16 -12.22 -1.21 10.13
C GLN A 16 -10.81 -1.37 9.54
N LEU A 17 -10.52 -0.61 8.49
CA LEU A 17 -9.23 -0.61 7.82
C LEU A 17 -8.36 0.51 8.42
N GLN A 18 -7.30 0.13 9.13
CA GLN A 18 -6.33 1.07 9.68
C GLN A 18 -5.10 1.16 8.79
N GLY A 19 -4.64 2.39 8.56
CA GLY A 19 -3.50 2.70 7.72
C GLY A 19 -3.68 2.34 6.24
N CYS A 20 -2.63 1.81 5.63
CA CYS A 20 -2.59 1.46 4.22
C CYS A 20 -3.42 0.18 3.93
N LEU A 21 -4.41 0.29 3.05
CA LEU A 21 -5.28 -0.82 2.64
C LEU A 21 -4.54 -2.02 2.03
N PHE A 22 -3.34 -1.78 1.49
CA PHE A 22 -2.52 -2.80 0.87
C PHE A 22 -1.60 -3.51 1.86
N ALA A 23 -1.42 -3.00 3.08
CA ALA A 23 -0.51 -3.54 4.08
C ALA A 23 -0.66 -5.06 4.36
N PRO A 24 -1.87 -5.66 4.36
CA PRO A 24 -2.02 -7.10 4.60
C PRO A 24 -1.43 -8.01 3.51
N ARG A 25 -1.17 -7.46 2.30
CA ARG A 25 -0.74 -8.21 1.10
C ARG A 25 0.46 -7.60 0.39
N CYS A 26 1.00 -6.49 0.89
CA CYS A 26 2.11 -5.78 0.29
C CYS A 26 3.45 -6.39 0.74
N ALA A 27 4.31 -6.78 -0.21
CA ALA A 27 5.64 -7.30 0.08
C ALA A 27 6.60 -6.24 0.65
N GLU A 28 6.33 -4.95 0.41
CA GLU A 28 7.10 -3.81 0.93
C GLU A 28 6.45 -3.19 2.19
N ALA A 29 5.52 -3.90 2.87
CA ALA A 29 4.84 -3.36 4.04
C ALA A 29 5.81 -3.02 5.18
N ARG A 30 5.68 -1.80 5.72
CA ARG A 30 6.46 -1.27 6.86
C ARG A 30 5.56 -1.09 8.09
N PRO A 31 6.11 -0.89 9.30
CA PRO A 31 5.29 -0.64 10.50
C PRO A 31 4.29 0.52 10.32
N ALA A 32 4.72 1.64 9.71
CA ALA A 32 3.86 2.79 9.44
C ALA A 32 2.63 2.44 8.59
N CYS A 33 2.72 1.45 7.69
CA CYS A 33 1.62 1.03 6.84
C CYS A 33 0.43 0.46 7.63
N ARG A 34 0.64 -0.01 8.86
CA ARG A 34 -0.42 -0.59 9.71
C ARG A 34 -1.03 0.43 10.67
N VAL A 35 -0.43 1.61 10.75
CA VAL A 35 -0.80 2.66 11.73
C VAL A 35 -1.52 3.80 11.02
N ASP A 36 -0.97 4.29 9.91
CA ASP A 36 -1.47 5.51 9.27
C ASP A 36 -1.47 5.44 7.72
N VAL A 37 -2.28 6.29 7.11
CA VAL A 37 -2.43 6.41 5.66
C VAL A 37 -1.25 7.19 5.10
N PRO A 38 -0.53 6.66 4.09
CA PRO A 38 0.61 7.36 3.52
C PRO A 38 0.18 8.65 2.82
N PRO A 39 0.99 9.72 2.87
CA PRO A 39 0.73 10.93 2.11
C PRO A 39 0.80 10.67 0.60
N MET A 40 0.04 11.46 -0.17
CA MET A 40 0.16 11.47 -1.62
C MET A 40 1.42 12.24 -2.02
N VAL A 41 2.30 11.60 -2.80
CA VAL A 41 3.57 12.18 -3.24
C VAL A 41 3.77 11.98 -4.74
N THR A 42 4.40 12.96 -5.39
CA THR A 42 4.75 12.90 -6.80
C THR A 42 6.12 12.22 -6.97
N VAL A 43 6.17 11.15 -7.76
CA VAL A 43 7.39 10.34 -8.00
C VAL A 43 7.88 10.40 -9.45
N GLY A 44 7.25 11.23 -10.28
CA GLY A 44 7.63 11.49 -11.66
C GLY A 44 6.74 12.57 -12.27
N ALA A 45 6.99 12.95 -13.53
CA ALA A 45 6.33 14.08 -14.17
C ALA A 45 4.78 14.00 -14.19
N ALA A 46 4.23 12.78 -14.26
CA ALA A 46 2.78 12.53 -14.24
C ALA A 46 2.40 11.34 -13.34
N HIS A 47 3.22 11.03 -12.34
CA HIS A 47 3.04 9.85 -11.48
C HIS A 47 3.00 10.27 -10.02
N SER A 48 1.90 9.96 -9.33
CA SER A 48 1.74 10.13 -7.89
C SER A 48 1.42 8.80 -7.22
N VAL A 49 1.89 8.64 -5.99
CA VAL A 49 1.66 7.45 -5.17
C VAL A 49 1.30 7.84 -3.74
N ALA A 50 0.48 7.03 -3.09
CA ALA A 50 0.29 7.07 -1.65
C ALA A 50 0.96 5.81 -1.06
N CYS A 51 2.26 5.87 -0.82
CA CYS A 51 3.06 4.71 -0.41
C CYS A 51 4.16 5.08 0.58
N TRP A 52 4.19 4.44 1.76
CA TRP A 52 5.25 4.65 2.76
C TRP A 52 6.66 4.23 2.30
N ALA A 53 6.78 3.40 1.26
CA ALA A 53 8.08 3.05 0.68
C ALA A 53 8.64 4.16 -0.25
N ARG A 54 7.80 5.15 -0.59
CA ARG A 54 8.12 6.28 -1.48
C ARG A 54 7.83 7.64 -0.84
N ALA A 55 7.24 7.66 0.35
CA ALA A 55 7.06 8.87 1.13
C ALA A 55 8.44 9.47 1.47
N PRO A 56 8.58 10.81 1.43
CA PRO A 56 9.78 11.47 1.93
C PRO A 56 9.98 11.10 3.41
N ALA A 57 11.25 10.98 3.80
CA ALA A 57 11.65 10.68 5.18
C ALA A 57 11.25 11.81 6.14
#